data_AF-A0A4R5DRK1-F1
#
_entry.id   AF-A0A4R5DRK1-F1
#
_cell.length_a   1.000
_cell.length_b   1.000
_cell.length_c   1.000
_cell.angle_alpha   90.00
_cell.angle_beta   90.00
_cell.angle_gamma   90.00
#
_symmetry.space_group_name_H-M   'P 1'
#
loop_
_entity.id
_entity.type
_entity.pdbx_description
1 polymer ?
#
loop_
_entity_poly.entity_id
_entity_poly.type
_entity_poly.pdbx_seq_one_letter_code
_entity_poly.pdbx_strand_id
1 'polypeptide(L)'
;MRPDISYTEAAVATDYGTGAPAESRPTVVQGVRLTPGLTLLLDVPALDGEDLAAIETAARPLLDELHRRGLLTPTTSPAFLPADPTRRSQ
;
A
#
# COMPACT_ATOMS: atom_id res chain seq x y z
N MET A 1 -20.20 -32.14 -12.35
CA MET A 1 -20.05 -31.60 -13.72
C MET A 1 -19.53 -30.17 -13.57
N ARG A 2 -18.26 -29.89 -13.92
CA ARG A 2 -17.65 -28.55 -13.86
C ARG A 2 -17.73 -27.93 -15.28
N PRO A 3 -18.01 -26.63 -15.43
CA PRO A 3 -17.96 -26.00 -16.75
C PRO A 3 -16.50 -25.78 -17.15
N ASP A 4 -16.17 -26.22 -18.35
CA ASP A 4 -14.90 -25.96 -19.02
C ASP A 4 -15.00 -24.58 -19.69
N ILE A 5 -14.27 -23.59 -19.18
CA ILE A 5 -14.25 -22.24 -19.77
C ILE A 5 -13.04 -22.17 -20.70
N SER A 6 -13.30 -22.40 -21.99
CA SER A 6 -12.34 -22.11 -23.06
C SER A 6 -12.30 -20.60 -23.30
N TYR A 7 -11.23 -19.95 -22.85
CA TYR A 7 -10.96 -18.55 -23.18
C TYR A 7 -10.55 -18.47 -24.66
N THR A 8 -11.49 -18.08 -25.52
CA THR A 8 -11.16 -17.62 -26.86
C THR A 8 -10.73 -16.17 -26.75
N GLU A 9 -9.46 -15.90 -27.06
CA GLU A 9 -8.87 -14.57 -27.08
C GLU A 9 -9.56 -13.73 -28.16
N ALA A 10 -10.31 -12.71 -27.73
CA ALA A 10 -10.86 -11.71 -28.63
C ALA A 10 -9.73 -10.78 -29.06
N ALA A 11 -9.11 -11.08 -30.19
CA ALA A 11 -8.15 -10.20 -30.84
C ALA A 11 -8.88 -8.92 -31.27
N VAL A 12 -8.84 -7.89 -30.43
CA VAL A 12 -9.24 -6.53 -30.82
C VAL A 12 -8.05 -5.90 -31.53
N ALA A 13 -7.95 -6.17 -32.84
CA ALA A 13 -7.08 -5.43 -33.73
C ALA A 13 -7.72 -4.06 -34.02
N THR A 14 -7.48 -3.10 -33.13
CA THR A 14 -7.69 -1.69 -33.46
C THR A 14 -6.44 -0.91 -33.11
N ASP A 15 -5.70 -0.64 -34.18
CA ASP A 15 -4.62 0.32 -34.30
C ASP A 15 -5.04 1.70 -33.71
N TYR A 16 -4.72 1.90 -32.44
CA TYR A 16 -4.67 3.21 -31.81
C TYR A 16 -3.21 3.47 -31.41
N GLY A 17 -2.50 4.14 -32.30
CA GLY A 17 -1.38 5.01 -31.93
C GLY A 17 -0.10 4.30 -31.53
N THR A 18 0.85 4.28 -32.47
CA THR A 18 2.29 4.14 -32.26
C THR A 18 2.77 4.83 -30.97
N GLY A 19 2.95 4.02 -29.94
CA GLY A 19 3.42 4.41 -28.62
C GLY A 19 3.10 3.28 -27.67
N ALA A 20 3.83 2.15 -27.79
CA ALA A 20 3.76 1.07 -26.82
C ALA A 20 3.72 1.69 -25.41
N PRO A 21 2.75 1.35 -24.55
CA PRO A 21 2.77 1.89 -23.20
C PRO A 21 4.08 1.41 -22.61
N ALA A 22 5.02 2.33 -22.36
CA ALA A 22 6.13 2.05 -21.50
C ALA A 22 5.49 1.43 -20.26
N GLU A 23 5.77 0.14 -20.04
CA GLU A 23 5.24 -0.65 -18.94
C GLU A 23 5.21 0.25 -17.72
N SER A 24 4.01 0.68 -17.30
CA SER A 24 3.87 1.58 -16.16
C SER A 24 4.25 0.76 -14.94
N ARG A 25 5.55 0.73 -14.67
CA ARG A 25 6.12 -0.04 -13.56
C ARG A 25 5.43 0.43 -12.30
N PRO A 26 5.03 -0.47 -11.39
CA PRO A 26 4.43 -0.08 -10.13
C PRO A 26 5.34 0.92 -9.42
N THR A 27 4.82 2.10 -9.09
CA THR A 27 5.57 3.09 -8.31
C THR A 27 5.70 2.58 -6.88
N VAL A 28 6.94 2.54 -6.38
CA VAL A 28 7.21 2.22 -4.98
C VAL A 28 6.89 3.44 -4.14
N VAL A 29 5.96 3.31 -3.19
CA VAL A 29 5.61 4.37 -2.22
C VAL A 29 6.15 4.01 -0.85
N GLN A 30 6.71 5.00 -0.15
CA GLN A 30 7.21 4.84 1.22
C GLN A 30 6.05 4.99 2.21
N GLY A 31 5.90 4.02 3.11
CA GLY A 31 4.87 4.03 4.15
C GLY A 31 5.43 4.42 5.51
N VAL A 32 4.93 5.52 6.09
CA VAL A 32 5.27 5.96 7.45
C VAL A 32 4.08 5.78 8.38
N ARG A 33 4.22 4.92 9.39
CA ARG A 33 3.17 4.75 10.40
C ARG A 33 3.27 5.87 11.44
N LEU A 34 2.27 6.75 11.48
CA LEU A 34 2.20 7.86 12.43
C LEU A 34 1.62 7.40 13.78
N THR A 35 0.60 6.55 13.75
CA THR A 35 -0.05 5.94 14.92
C THR A 35 -0.77 4.66 14.46
N PRO A 36 -1.14 3.71 15.34
CA PRO A 36 -1.95 2.57 14.92
C PRO A 36 -3.23 3.01 14.20
N GLY A 37 -3.47 2.44 13.02
CA GLY A 37 -4.61 2.82 12.17
C GLY A 37 -4.37 4.01 11.23
N LEU A 38 -3.22 4.70 11.32
CA LEU A 38 -2.88 5.81 10.42
C LEU A 38 -1.50 5.61 9.79
N THR A 39 -1.45 5.61 8.46
CA THR A 39 -0.22 5.47 7.68
C THR A 39 -0.19 6.53 6.59
N LEU A 40 0.92 7.26 6.52
CA LEU A 40 1.21 8.23 5.47
C LEU A 40 1.93 7.49 4.33
N LEU A 41 1.47 7.69 3.09
CA LEU A 41 2.10 7.16 1.90
C LEU A 41 2.75 8.31 1.14
N LEU A 42 4.05 8.20 0.86
CA LEU A 42 4.84 9.21 0.19
C LEU A 42 5.46 8.62 -1.08
N ASP A 43 5.22 9.27 -2.22
CA ASP A 43 5.88 8.96 -3.48
C ASP A 43 7.25 9.65 -3.53
N VAL A 44 8.20 9.08 -2.81
CA VAL A 44 9.58 9.56 -2.71
C VAL A 44 10.55 8.38 -2.77
N PRO A 45 11.75 8.55 -3.34
CA PRO A 45 12.68 7.43 -3.55
C PRO A 45 13.17 6.82 -2.22
N ALA A 46 13.42 7.66 -1.21
CA ALA A 46 13.86 7.24 0.12
C ALA A 46 13.46 8.28 1.17
N LEU A 47 13.43 7.86 2.42
CA LEU A 47 13.30 8.72 3.61
C LEU A 47 14.47 8.42 4.53
N ASP A 48 15.08 9.46 5.09
CA ASP A 48 16.12 9.32 6.10
C ASP A 48 15.63 9.66 7.51
N GLY A 49 16.54 9.66 8.49
CA GLY A 49 16.19 9.95 9.87
C GLY A 49 15.75 11.39 10.12
N GLU A 50 16.26 12.35 9.36
CA GLU A 50 15.87 13.76 9.47
C GLU A 50 14.46 13.96 8.91
N ASP A 51 14.17 13.35 7.76
CA ASP A 51 12.83 13.33 7.17
C ASP A 51 11.80 12.77 8.15
N LEU A 52 12.11 11.64 8.80
CA LEU A 52 11.22 11.02 9.77
C LEU A 52 10.97 11.90 11.00
N ALA A 53 12.00 12.59 11.50
CA ALA A 53 11.86 13.53 12.62
C ALA A 53 11.04 14.77 12.25
N ALA A 54 11.20 15.26 11.01
CA ALA A 54 10.40 16.36 10.48
C ALA A 54 8.93 15.96 10.32
N ILE A 55 8.66 14.76 9.78
CA ILE A 55 7.31 14.20 9.66
C ILE A 55 6.67 14.02 11.04
N GLU A 56 7.40 13.48 12.02
CA GLU A 56 6.90 13.34 13.40
C GLU A 56 6.45 14.69 13.95
N THR A 57 7.32 15.70 13.86
CA THR A 57 7.04 17.06 14.38
C THR A 57 5.84 17.69 13.68
N ALA A 58 5.78 17.59 12.35
CA ALA A 58 4.69 18.15 11.55
C ALA A 58 3.35 17.44 11.77
N ALA A 59 3.37 16.13 12.07
CA ALA A 59 2.16 15.35 12.28
C ALA A 59 1.50 15.58 13.64
N ARG A 60 2.24 16.06 14.67
CA ARG A 60 1.72 16.21 16.04
C ARG A 60 0.39 16.95 16.13
N PRO A 61 0.20 18.15 15.53
CA PRO A 61 -1.06 18.87 15.65
C PRO A 61 -2.26 18.10 15.08
N LEU A 62 -2.06 17.33 14.00
CA LEU A 62 -3.10 16.50 13.41
C LEU A 62 -3.42 15.31 14.33
N LEU A 63 -2.41 14.64 14.86
CA LEU A 63 -2.59 13.51 15.77
C LEU A 63 -3.33 13.92 17.04
N ASP A 64 -2.98 15.07 17.61
CA ASP A 64 -3.65 15.65 18.78
C ASP A 64 -5.13 15.92 18.49
N GLU A 65 -5.45 16.46 17.31
CA GLU A 65 -6.82 16.74 16.91
C GLU A 65 -7.64 15.46 16.66
N LEU A 66 -7.05 14.44 16.03
CA LEU A 66 -7.69 13.14 15.84
C LEU A 66 -7.95 12.45 17.19
N HIS A 67 -7.00 12.54 18.12
CA HIS A 67 -7.19 12.06 19.49
C HIS A 67 -8.33 12.79 20.18
N ARG A 68 -8.31 14.13 20.15
CA ARG A 68 -9.32 14.98 20.80
C ARG A 68 -10.73 14.69 20.30
N ARG A 69 -10.86 14.28 19.02
CA ARG A 69 -12.14 13.90 18.40
C ARG A 69 -12.51 12.43 18.62
N GLY A 70 -11.67 11.62 19.26
CA GLY A 70 -11.89 10.19 19.44
C GLY A 70 -11.82 9.40 18.13
N LEU A 71 -11.12 9.91 17.12
CA LEU A 71 -11.00 9.31 15.79
C LEU A 71 -9.80 8.36 15.68
N LEU A 72 -8.92 8.34 16.68
CA LEU A 72 -7.87 7.34 16.80
C LEU A 72 -8.43 6.12 17.54
N THR A 73 -8.59 5.01 16.81
CA THR A 73 -9.02 3.75 17.42
C THR A 73 -7.86 3.14 18.20
N PRO A 74 -8.03 2.74 19.47
CA PRO A 74 -7.05 1.90 20.13
C PRO A 74 -6.98 0.57 19.36
N THR A 75 -5.88 0.35 18.66
CA THR A 75 -5.68 -0.92 17.96
C THR A 75 -5.31 -1.97 19.00
N THR A 76 -6.25 -2.87 19.28
CA THR A 76 -5.89 -4.21 19.76
C THR A 76 -5.07 -4.83 18.64
N SER A 77 -3.74 -4.79 18.77
CA SER A 77 -2.85 -5.39 17.78
C SER A 77 -3.27 -6.86 17.60
N PRO A 78 -3.73 -7.30 16.41
CA PRO A 78 -3.74 -8.72 16.16
C PRO A 78 -2.27 -9.13 16.20
N ALA A 79 -1.92 -9.94 17.20
CA ALA A 79 -0.59 -10.53 17.30
C ALA A 79 -0.20 -11.00 15.90
N PHE A 80 0.93 -10.49 15.40
CA PHE A 80 1.46 -10.86 14.10
C PHE A 80 1.62 -12.38 14.13
N LEU A 81 0.66 -13.13 13.57
CA LEU A 81 0.79 -14.58 13.45
C LEU A 81 1.91 -14.76 12.43
N PRO A 82 3.07 -15.31 12.82
CA PRO A 82 4.13 -15.57 11.87
C PRO A 82 3.53 -16.47 10.77
N ALA A 83 3.75 -16.08 9.51
CA ALA A 83 3.30 -16.86 8.38
C ALA A 83 3.81 -18.29 8.53
N ASP A 84 2.91 -19.27 8.56
CA ASP A 84 3.27 -20.68 8.67
C ASP A 84 4.22 -21.05 7.52
N PRO A 85 5.50 -21.34 7.80
CA PRO A 85 6.50 -21.62 6.76
C PRO A 85 6.17 -22.90 5.97
N THR A 86 5.28 -23.74 6.49
CA THR A 86 4.89 -25.02 5.88
C THR A 86 4.13 -24.86 4.57
N ARG A 87 3.54 -23.69 4.29
CA ARG A 87 2.73 -23.47 3.08
C ARG A 87 3.53 -23.25 1.79
N ARG A 88 4.85 -23.01 1.88
CA ARG A 88 5.71 -22.76 0.70
C ARG A 88 6.42 -24.00 0.15
N SER A 89 6.22 -25.17 0.76
CA SER A 89 6.95 -26.39 0.41
C SER A 89 6.07 -27.51 -0.17
N GLN A 90 4.90 -27.19 -0.75
CA GLN A 90 4.07 -28.17 -1.47
C GLN A 90 3.76 -27.71 -2.88
#